data_AF-A0A497RHR9-F1
#
_entry.id   AF-A0A497RHR9-F1
#
_cell.length_a   1.000
_cell.length_b   1.000
_cell.length_c   1.000
_cell.angle_alpha   90.00
_cell.angle_beta   90.00
_cell.angle_gamma   90.00
#
_symmetry.space_group_name_H-M   'P 1'
#
loop_
_entity.id
_entity.type
_entity.pdbx_description
1 polymer ?
#
loop_
_entity_poly.entity_id
_entity_poly.type
_entity_poly.pdbx_seq_one_letter_code
_entity_poly.pdbx_strand_id
1 'polypeptide(L)' 'MKKEILGEITVIYKIGRMLPLYNNLTPEKAVKLFENAGLSNISMKDLGWIRERILKNQPFIYRFLWSDQAYFMVEGFKEV' A
#
# COMPACT_ATOMS: atom_id res chain seq x y z
N MET A 1 -22.74 6.33 25.33
CA MET A 1 -21.98 6.98 24.23
C MET A 1 -21.66 5.93 23.19
N LYS A 2 -22.32 5.96 22.03
CA LYS A 2 -21.95 5.13 20.87
C LYS A 2 -20.82 5.85 20.14
N LYS A 3 -19.64 5.23 20.02
CA LYS A 3 -18.56 5.71 19.16
C LYS A 3 -18.87 5.23 17.74
N GLU A 4 -19.35 6.12 16.89
CA GLU A 4 -19.43 5.87 15.44
C GLU A 4 -18.03 6.06 14.87
N ILE A 5 -17.37 4.95 14.52
CA ILE A 5 -16.11 4.98 13.78
C ILE A 5 -16.49 5.07 12.30
N LEU A 6 -16.53 6.29 11.78
CA LEU A 6 -16.65 6.54 10.34
C LEU A 6 -15.31 6.20 9.69
N GLY A 7 -15.14 4.93 9.31
CA GLY A 7 -13.97 4.47 8.56
C GLY A 7 -14.02 5.00 7.13
N GLU A 8 -13.36 6.11 6.86
CA GLU A 8 -13.03 6.50 5.48
C GLU A 8 -11.95 5.55 4.94
N ILE A 9 -12.39 4.50 4.21
CA ILE A 9 -11.49 3.67 3.42
C ILE A 9 -11.14 4.45 2.15
N THR A 10 -10.05 5.21 2.20
CA THR A 10 -9.49 5.81 0.98
C THR A 10 -8.85 4.70 0.16
N VAL A 11 -9.58 4.19 -0.83
CA VAL A 11 -9.06 3.13 -1.71
C VAL A 11 -8.01 3.72 -2.65
N ILE A 12 -6.76 3.29 -2.47
CA ILE A 12 -5.56 3.59 -3.28
C ILE A 12 -5.72 3.15 -4.77
N TYR A 13 -6.90 2.64 -5.17
CA TYR A 13 -7.22 2.14 -6.51
C TYR A 13 -7.09 3.19 -7.62
N LYS A 14 -7.31 4.48 -7.31
CA LYS A 14 -7.22 5.55 -8.32
C LYS A 14 -5.76 5.91 -8.65
N ILE A 15 -4.83 5.60 -7.76
CA ILE A 15 -3.38 5.83 -7.92
C ILE A 15 -2.75 4.73 -8.79
N GLY A 16 -3.27 3.50 -8.71
CA GLY A 16 -2.76 2.34 -9.47
C GLY A 16 -2.93 2.39 -10.99
N ARG A 17 -3.73 3.32 -11.55
CA ARG A 17 -3.88 3.46 -13.01
C ARG A 17 -2.74 4.23 -13.70
N MET A 18 -1.76 4.72 -12.94
CA MET A 18 -0.61 5.51 -13.45
C MET A 18 0.76 4.80 -13.25
N LEU A 19 0.83 3.48 -13.47
CA LEU A 19 2.12 2.78 -13.64
C LEU A 19 2.97 3.55 -14.67
N PRO A 20 4.29 3.80 -14.48
CA PRO A 20 5.31 2.93 -13.86
C PRO A 20 6.08 3.58 -12.69
N LEU A 21 5.50 4.57 -12.00
CA LEU A 21 6.20 5.45 -11.07
C LEU A 21 5.93 5.10 -9.60
N TYR A 22 6.17 3.84 -9.20
CA TYR A 22 6.56 3.53 -7.81
C TYR A 22 8.00 4.04 -7.59
N ASN A 23 8.23 5.34 -7.81
CA ASN A 23 9.52 6.00 -7.67
C ASN A 23 9.95 5.97 -6.19
N ASN A 24 10.63 4.90 -5.77
CA ASN A 24 11.14 4.70 -4.42
C ASN A 24 10.09 4.84 -3.30
N LEU A 25 8.81 4.52 -3.53
CA LEU A 25 7.82 4.51 -2.45
C LEU A 25 8.05 3.28 -1.57
N THR A 26 8.89 3.46 -0.56
CA THR A 26 9.13 2.45 0.47
C THR A 26 8.02 2.50 1.51
N PRO A 27 7.83 1.44 2.29
CA PRO A 27 6.80 1.43 3.31
C PRO A 27 6.96 2.57 4.33
N GLU A 28 8.20 2.95 4.66
CA GLU A 28 8.50 4.06 5.57
C GLU A 28 8.04 5.41 5.00
N LYS A 29 8.22 5.61 3.68
CA LYS A 29 7.72 6.82 3.02
C LYS A 29 6.20 6.86 2.97
N ALA A 30 5.56 5.71 2.79
CA ALA A 30 4.11 5.62 2.83
C ALA A 30 3.56 5.95 4.22
N VAL A 31 4.19 5.43 5.29
CA VAL A 31 3.85 5.81 6.68
C VAL A 31 4.01 7.32 6.89
N LYS A 32 5.13 7.90 6.46
CA LYS A 32 5.38 9.34 6.60
C LYS A 32 4.34 10.21 5.86
N LEU A 33 3.84 9.75 4.72
CA LEU A 33 2.76 10.44 4.01
C LEU A 33 1.45 10.41 4.80
N PHE A 34 1.15 9.29 5.46
CA PHE A 34 -0.05 9.15 6.30
C PHE A 34 0.05 10.04 7.55
N GLU A 35 1.22 10.09 8.20
CA GLU A 35 1.50 11.00 9.32
C GLU A 35 1.32 12.47 8.90
N ASN A 36 1.91 12.87 7.76
CA ASN A 36 1.78 14.23 7.22
C ASN A 36 0.33 14.59 6.86
N ALA A 37 -0.50 13.59 6.54
CA ALA A 37 -1.93 13.77 6.28
C ALA A 37 -2.78 13.88 7.56
N GLY A 38 -2.17 13.80 8.74
CA GLY A 38 -2.85 13.87 10.03
C GLY A 38 -3.58 12.57 10.38
N LEU A 39 -3.17 11.43 9.81
CA LEU A 39 -3.69 10.12 10.18
C LEU A 39 -2.91 9.58 11.39
N SER A 40 -3.64 8.97 12.31
CA SER A 40 -3.12 8.26 13.48
C SER A 40 -3.40 6.75 13.35
N ASN A 41 -2.86 5.95 14.28
CA ASN A 41 -2.99 4.48 14.27
C ASN A 41 -2.57 3.84 12.93
N ILE A 42 -1.42 4.28 12.41
CA ILE A 42 -0.92 3.80 11.12
C ILE A 42 -0.43 2.35 11.26
N SER A 43 -1.02 1.47 10.46
CA SER A 43 -0.71 0.05 10.39
C SER A 43 -0.18 -0.29 9.00
N MET A 44 0.83 -1.14 8.96
CA MET A 44 1.43 -1.61 7.73
C MET A 44 1.35 -3.13 7.67
N LYS A 45 0.94 -3.64 6.50
CA LYS A 45 0.85 -5.07 6.25
C LYS A 45 1.65 -5.44 5.00
N ASP A 46 2.59 -6.37 5.16
CA ASP A 46 3.26 -6.98 4.02
C ASP A 46 2.26 -7.82 3.22
N LEU A 47 2.28 -7.62 1.90
CA LEU A 47 1.47 -8.33 0.92
C LEU A 47 2.36 -9.03 -0.11
N GLY A 48 3.60 -9.35 0.23
CA GLY A 48 4.55 -10.04 -0.65
C GLY A 48 4.01 -11.37 -1.18
N TRP A 49 3.16 -12.05 -0.39
CA TRP A 49 2.49 -13.28 -0.81
C TRP A 49 1.58 -13.08 -2.05
N ILE A 50 0.98 -11.90 -2.23
CA ILE A 50 0.16 -11.58 -3.40
C ILE A 50 1.06 -11.47 -4.63
N ARG A 51 2.19 -10.76 -4.49
CA ARG A 51 3.20 -10.65 -5.54
C ARG A 51 3.67 -12.04 -5.98
N GLU A 52 3.97 -12.93 -5.05
CA GLU A 52 4.35 -14.32 -5.37
C GLU A 52 3.27 -15.06 -6.17
N ARG A 53 1.99 -14.93 -5.76
CA ARG A 53 0.85 -15.53 -6.46
C ARG A 53 0.70 -15.00 -7.88
N ILE A 54 0.85 -13.68 -8.08
CA ILE A 54 0.76 -13.03 -9.40
C ILE A 54 1.93 -13.48 -10.29
N LEU A 55 3.14 -13.48 -9.77
CA LEU A 55 4.35 -13.79 -10.53
C LEU A 55 4.53 -15.28 -10.82
N LYS A 56 3.87 -16.18 -10.07
CA LYS A 56 3.99 -17.64 -10.22
C LYS A 56 3.77 -18.13 -11.66
N ASN A 57 2.82 -17.51 -12.38
CA ASN A 57 2.45 -17.92 -13.74
C ASN A 57 3.02 -17.00 -14.83
N GLN A 58 3.94 -16.09 -14.48
CA GLN A 58 4.51 -15.13 -15.43
C GLN A 58 5.83 -15.64 -16.03
N PRO A 59 6.18 -15.21 -17.26
CA PRO A 59 7.48 -15.51 -17.86
C PRO A 59 8.64 -15.02 -16.97
N PHE A 60 9.80 -15.67 -17.09
CA PHE A 60 10.98 -15.40 -16.24
C PHE A 60 11.37 -13.93 -16.17
N ILE A 61 11.35 -13.22 -17.31
CA ILE A 61 11.70 -11.79 -17.40
C ILE A 61 10.79 -10.94 -16.50
N TYR A 62 9.49 -11.23 -16.47
CA TYR A 62 8.53 -10.54 -15.61
C TYR A 62 8.78 -10.86 -14.14
N ARG A 63 9.10 -12.12 -13.81
CA ARG A 63 9.45 -12.50 -12.43
C ARG A 63 10.67 -11.72 -11.92
N PHE A 64 11.70 -11.57 -12.75
CA PHE A 64 12.93 -10.86 -12.40
C PHE A 64 12.71 -9.34 -12.27
N LEU A 65 12.03 -8.71 -13.23
CA LEU A 65 11.79 -7.27 -13.21
C LEU A 65 10.92 -6.83 -12.03
N TRP A 66 10.08 -7.74 -11.50
CA TRP A 66 9.09 -7.42 -10.47
C TRP A 66 9.40 -8.08 -9.12
N SER A 67 10.51 -8.82 -8.97
CA SER A 67 10.86 -9.49 -7.71
C SER A 67 11.29 -8.54 -6.59
N ASP A 68 11.81 -7.37 -6.94
CA ASP A 68 12.29 -6.32 -6.02
C ASP A 68 11.15 -5.36 -5.58
N GLN A 69 10.00 -5.38 -6.26
CA GLN A 69 8.93 -4.43 -5.98
C GLN A 69 8.27 -4.72 -4.63
N ALA A 70 8.35 -3.77 -3.69
CA ALA A 70 7.68 -3.86 -2.40
C ALA A 70 6.15 -3.91 -2.59
N TYR A 71 5.50 -4.87 -1.94
CA TYR A 71 4.05 -5.07 -2.01
C TYR A 71 3.49 -4.99 -0.60
N PHE A 72 2.80 -3.90 -0.29
CA PHE A 72 2.32 -3.65 1.06
C PHE A 72 1.01 -2.85 1.03
N MET A 73 0.29 -2.90 2.15
CA MET A 73 -0.86 -2.07 2.44
C MET A 73 -0.55 -1.20 3.65
N VAL A 74 -0.96 0.06 3.58
CA VAL A 74 -0.90 0.99 4.70
C VAL A 74 -2.32 1.45 5.01
N GLU A 75 -2.68 1.37 6.27
CA GLU A 75 -3.96 1.83 6.81
C GLU A 75 -3.68 2.89 7.88
N GLY A 76 -4.53 3.90 7.97
CA GLY A 76 -4.45 4.92 9.01
C GLY A 76 -5.82 5.54 9.21
N PHE A 77 -6.06 6.08 10.40
CA PHE A 77 -7.35 6.61 10.81
C PHE A 77 -7.24 8.10 11.05
N LYS A 78 -8.24 8.86 10.58
CA LYS A 78 -8.38 10.26 10.94
C LYS A 78 -9.28 10.34 12.17
N GLU A 79 -8.77 10.90 13.26
CA GLU A 79 -9.66 11.31 14.36
C GLU A 79 -10.46 12.52 13.88
N VAL A 80 -11.80 12.36 13.86
CA VAL A 80 -12.78 13.39 13.48
C VAL A 80 -13.46 13.90 14.74
#